data_AF-A0A944KBT0-F1
#
_entry.id   AF-A0A944KBT0-F1
#
_cell.length_a   1.000
_cell.length_b   1.000
_cell.length_c   1.000
_cell.angle_alpha   90.00
_cell.angle_beta   90.00
_cell.angle_gamma   90.00
#
_symmetry.space_group_name_H-M   'P 1'
#
loop_
_entity.id
_entity.type
_entity.pdbx_description
1 polymer ?
#
loop_
_entity_poly.entity_id
_entity_poly.type
_entity_poly.pdbx_seq_one_letter_code
_entity_poly.pdbx_strand_id
1 'polypeptide(L)'
;MTLLTVLALAAAWWIWRHHRTRTRTGAGASAAARARQLRTPLVRLADAVGIQTRAGQQARNCEAGAVGEERAAARLAPLARQGWTLRYDLALPPGEGPANVDGLAISPNGGVFVLDPKMMSRHYPVTVRVGRVWHGDRDVTSRITSARHEAAAVSRALGVPVTAIVAIEGAPLVGPHGRPTAELGFRGVRIVPADVLPAVLREAARIPGQRRAADLVAAADRALPPYTRR
;
A
#
# COMPACT_ATOMS: atom_id res chain seq x y z
N MET A 1 2.36 -23.32 43.17
CA MET A 1 2.96 -23.06 41.84
C MET A 1 4.16 -23.95 41.70
N THR A 2 4.17 -24.86 40.72
CA THR A 2 5.26 -25.83 40.51
C THR A 2 6.40 -25.17 39.70
N LEU A 3 7.64 -25.58 39.92
CA LEU A 3 8.82 -25.07 39.18
C LEU A 3 8.63 -25.14 37.64
N LEU A 4 7.87 -26.16 37.19
CA LEU A 4 7.47 -26.38 35.79
C LEU A 4 6.57 -25.27 35.23
N THR A 5 5.67 -24.69 36.03
CA THR A 5 4.79 -23.59 35.56
C THR A 5 5.57 -22.28 35.39
N VAL A 6 6.57 -22.03 36.24
CA VAL A 6 7.46 -20.86 36.12
C VAL A 6 8.36 -20.98 34.88
N LEU A 7 8.94 -22.16 34.63
CA LEU A 7 9.77 -22.43 33.45
C LEU A 7 8.97 -22.35 32.15
N ALA A 8 7.74 -22.86 32.12
CA ALA A 8 6.86 -22.76 30.95
C ALA A 8 6.47 -21.30 30.63
N LEU A 9 6.18 -20.48 31.64
CA LEU A 9 5.89 -19.06 31.48
C LEU A 9 7.14 -18.27 31.05
N ALA A 10 8.31 -18.59 31.58
CA ALA A 10 9.57 -17.97 31.18
C ALA A 10 9.97 -18.34 29.74
N ALA A 11 9.78 -19.61 29.34
CA ALA A 11 10.00 -20.06 27.97
C ALA A 11 9.00 -19.43 26.99
N ALA A 12 7.71 -19.36 27.35
CA ALA A 12 6.69 -18.68 26.55
C ALA A 12 6.99 -17.18 26.42
N TRP A 13 7.44 -16.53 27.50
CA TRP A 13 7.87 -15.13 27.47
C TRP A 13 9.14 -14.93 26.63
N TRP A 14 10.12 -15.84 26.73
CA TRP A 14 11.35 -15.80 25.95
C TRP A 14 11.07 -16.02 24.46
N ILE A 15 10.27 -17.03 24.10
CA ILE A 15 9.82 -17.31 22.73
C ILE A 15 9.00 -16.13 22.19
N TRP A 16 8.10 -15.54 23.00
CA TRP A 16 7.35 -14.34 22.63
C TRP A 16 8.25 -13.12 22.43
N ARG A 17 9.28 -12.96 23.26
CA ARG A 17 10.28 -11.89 23.18
C ARG A 17 11.24 -12.08 22.01
N HIS A 18 11.59 -13.31 21.64
CA HIS A 18 12.54 -13.60 20.58
C HIS A 18 11.89 -13.74 19.20
N HIS A 19 10.63 -14.14 19.12
CA HIS A 19 9.85 -14.05 17.87
C HIS A 19 9.34 -12.63 17.59
N ARG A 20 9.57 -11.66 18.49
CA ARG A 20 9.51 -10.25 18.11
C ARG A 20 10.66 -9.94 17.15
N THR A 21 10.22 -9.82 15.89
CA THR A 21 10.74 -8.92 14.85
C THR A 21 12.04 -9.32 14.15
N ARG A 22 11.93 -10.28 13.21
CA ARG A 22 12.50 -9.98 11.89
C ARG A 22 11.65 -8.88 11.27
N THR A 23 12.23 -7.72 11.04
CA THR A 23 11.62 -6.66 10.24
C THR A 23 11.48 -7.18 8.81
N ARG A 24 10.28 -7.67 8.47
CA ARG A 24 9.93 -7.94 7.08
C ARG A 24 9.91 -6.57 6.38
N THR A 25 10.62 -6.46 5.28
CA THR A 25 10.58 -5.30 4.37
C THR A 25 9.84 -5.70 3.10
N GLY A 26 9.22 -4.74 2.40
CA GLY A 26 8.50 -4.99 1.16
C GLY A 26 7.00 -4.68 1.28
N ALA A 27 6.24 -5.01 0.23
CA ALA A 27 4.81 -4.72 0.17
C ALA A 27 4.05 -5.30 1.37
N GLY A 28 3.18 -4.50 1.98
CA GLY A 28 2.38 -4.88 3.15
C GLY A 28 3.15 -4.99 4.46
N ALA A 29 4.45 -4.68 4.50
CA ALA A 29 5.29 -4.92 5.68
C ALA A 29 4.83 -4.11 6.91
N SER A 30 4.66 -2.79 6.76
CA SER A 30 4.17 -1.90 7.82
C SER A 30 2.74 -2.25 8.26
N ALA A 31 1.84 -2.53 7.32
CA ALA A 31 0.47 -2.96 7.60
C ALA A 31 0.44 -4.28 8.39
N ALA A 32 1.23 -5.28 7.98
CA ALA A 32 1.35 -6.55 8.70
C ALA A 32 1.98 -6.36 10.10
N ALA A 33 2.97 -5.46 10.24
CA ALA A 33 3.55 -5.12 11.54
C ALA A 33 2.51 -4.47 12.47
N ARG A 34 1.70 -3.55 11.94
CA ARG A 34 0.64 -2.89 12.69
C ARG A 34 -0.44 -3.88 13.14
N ALA A 35 -0.85 -4.81 12.28
CA ALA A 35 -1.78 -5.87 12.64
C ALA A 35 -1.27 -6.72 13.83
N ARG A 36 0.02 -7.10 13.81
CA ARG A 36 0.65 -7.85 14.90
C ARG A 36 0.67 -7.06 16.21
N GLN A 37 0.91 -5.75 16.17
CA GLN A 37 0.88 -4.88 17.35
C GLN A 37 -0.52 -4.80 17.97
N LEU A 38 -1.56 -4.75 17.13
CA LEU A 38 -2.95 -4.65 17.57
C LEU A 38 -3.49 -5.96 18.17
N ARG A 39 -2.96 -7.12 17.73
CA ARG A 39 -3.32 -8.45 18.25
C ARG A 39 -2.60 -8.80 19.56
N THR A 40 -2.91 -8.05 20.62
CA THR A 40 -2.50 -8.37 21.99
C THR A 40 -3.11 -9.70 22.47
N PRO A 41 -2.57 -10.34 23.53
CA PRO A 41 -3.15 -11.58 24.07
C PRO A 41 -4.65 -11.46 24.41
N LEU A 42 -5.07 -10.33 25.00
CA LEU A 42 -6.48 -10.08 25.31
C LEU A 42 -7.35 -9.99 24.05
N VAL A 43 -6.86 -9.32 23.00
CA VAL A 43 -7.58 -9.23 21.72
C VAL A 43 -7.72 -10.61 21.07
N ARG A 44 -6.69 -11.45 21.15
CA ARG A 44 -6.73 -12.83 20.63
C ARG A 44 -7.71 -13.71 21.40
N LEU A 45 -7.73 -13.61 22.72
CA LEU A 45 -8.70 -14.31 23.55
C LEU A 45 -10.12 -13.86 23.25
N ALA A 46 -10.35 -12.55 23.14
CA ALA A 46 -11.64 -11.99 22.74
C ALA A 46 -12.10 -12.52 21.37
N ASP A 47 -11.23 -12.48 20.35
CA ASP A 47 -11.53 -13.03 19.02
C ASP A 47 -11.84 -14.54 19.09
N ALA A 48 -11.11 -15.32 19.92
CA ALA A 48 -11.31 -16.76 20.07
C ALA A 48 -12.67 -17.14 20.69
N VAL A 49 -13.24 -16.26 21.53
CA VAL A 49 -14.58 -16.42 22.11
C VAL A 49 -15.66 -15.62 21.35
N GLY A 50 -15.34 -15.11 20.15
CA GLY A 50 -16.29 -14.41 19.27
C GLY A 50 -16.58 -12.94 19.65
N ILE A 51 -15.83 -12.35 20.59
CA ILE A 51 -15.98 -10.95 21.00
C ILE A 51 -15.23 -10.05 20.02
N GLN A 52 -15.98 -9.23 19.28
CA GLN A 52 -15.41 -8.27 18.34
C GLN A 52 -14.88 -7.03 19.07
N THR A 53 -13.54 -6.89 19.12
CA THR A 53 -12.89 -5.69 19.65
C THR A 53 -12.56 -4.69 18.53
N ARG A 54 -12.49 -3.39 18.86
CA ARG A 54 -12.03 -2.36 17.92
C ARG A 54 -10.61 -2.64 17.43
N ALA A 55 -9.71 -3.05 18.32
CA ALA A 55 -8.34 -3.42 18.00
C ALA A 55 -8.26 -4.66 17.08
N GLY A 56 -9.09 -5.68 17.34
CA GLY A 56 -9.21 -6.86 16.47
C GLY A 56 -9.72 -6.50 15.07
N GLN A 57 -10.73 -5.64 14.97
CA GLN A 57 -11.21 -5.14 13.67
C GLN A 57 -10.12 -4.34 12.93
N GLN A 58 -9.40 -3.48 13.64
CA GLN A 58 -8.31 -2.72 13.04
C GLN A 58 -7.17 -3.63 12.58
N ALA A 59 -6.84 -4.68 13.34
CA ALA A 59 -5.85 -5.68 12.93
C ALA A 59 -6.28 -6.41 11.65
N ARG A 60 -7.54 -6.83 11.55
CA ARG A 60 -8.11 -7.45 10.34
C ARG A 60 -8.03 -6.50 9.13
N ASN A 61 -8.32 -5.23 9.33
CA ASN A 61 -8.22 -4.23 8.26
C ASN A 61 -6.76 -4.05 7.79
N CYS A 62 -5.80 -4.01 8.73
CA CYS A 62 -4.38 -3.95 8.40
C CYS A 62 -3.91 -5.21 7.66
N GLU A 63 -4.37 -6.40 8.05
CA GLU A 63 -4.06 -7.66 7.35
C GLU A 63 -4.64 -7.67 5.94
N ALA A 64 -5.90 -7.26 5.77
CA ALA A 64 -6.51 -7.15 4.45
C ALA A 64 -5.77 -6.15 3.55
N GLY A 65 -5.29 -5.04 4.12
CA GLY A 65 -4.41 -4.07 3.45
C GLY A 65 -3.11 -4.71 2.97
N ALA A 66 -2.39 -5.37 3.87
CA ALA A 66 -1.14 -6.06 3.54
C ALA A 66 -1.31 -7.10 2.42
N VAL A 67 -2.40 -7.89 2.46
CA VAL A 67 -2.72 -8.86 1.39
C VAL A 67 -2.95 -8.15 0.05
N GLY A 68 -3.61 -6.99 0.05
CA GLY A 68 -3.82 -6.19 -1.16
C GLY A 68 -2.50 -5.70 -1.75
N GLU A 69 -1.61 -5.16 -0.92
CA GLU A 69 -0.27 -4.71 -1.33
C GLU A 69 0.58 -5.86 -1.86
N GLU A 70 0.59 -7.01 -1.19
CA GLU A 70 1.32 -8.20 -1.63
C GLU A 70 0.81 -8.73 -2.99
N ARG A 71 -0.50 -8.73 -3.22
CA ARG A 71 -1.09 -9.11 -4.51
C ARG A 71 -0.70 -8.13 -5.61
N ALA A 72 -0.73 -6.83 -5.34
CA ALA A 72 -0.29 -5.82 -6.29
C ALA A 72 1.19 -6.00 -6.63
N ALA A 73 2.05 -6.23 -5.64
CA ALA A 73 3.47 -6.51 -5.86
C ALA A 73 3.69 -7.77 -6.71
N ALA A 74 2.94 -8.84 -6.46
CA ALA A 74 3.00 -10.06 -7.25
C ALA A 74 2.61 -9.83 -8.73
N ARG A 75 1.60 -9.00 -9.00
CA ARG A 75 1.19 -8.60 -10.37
C ARG A 75 2.28 -7.80 -11.09
N LEU A 76 3.04 -7.01 -10.34
CA LEU A 76 4.10 -6.15 -10.87
C LEU A 76 5.45 -6.87 -11.02
N ALA A 77 5.67 -7.99 -10.32
CA ALA A 77 6.92 -8.74 -10.36
C ALA A 77 7.47 -9.01 -11.79
N PRO A 78 6.64 -9.33 -12.81
CA PRO A 78 7.14 -9.50 -14.17
C PRO A 78 7.78 -8.24 -14.79
N LEU A 79 7.39 -7.03 -14.33
CA LEU A 79 7.97 -5.77 -14.83
C LEU A 79 9.45 -5.62 -14.44
N ALA A 80 9.90 -6.22 -13.33
CA ALA A 80 11.30 -6.17 -12.94
C ALA A 80 12.23 -6.75 -14.01
N ARG A 81 11.79 -7.83 -14.68
CA ARG A 81 12.53 -8.42 -15.82
C ARG A 81 12.56 -7.51 -17.06
N GLN A 82 11.67 -6.53 -17.12
CA GLN A 82 11.58 -5.53 -18.17
C GLN A 82 12.36 -4.26 -17.82
N GLY A 83 13.21 -4.30 -16.77
CA GLY A 83 14.05 -3.19 -16.33
C GLY A 83 13.36 -2.19 -15.41
N TRP A 84 12.12 -2.45 -14.98
CA TRP A 84 11.45 -1.60 -14.01
C TRP A 84 12.09 -1.76 -12.63
N THR A 85 12.25 -0.64 -11.93
CA THR A 85 12.60 -0.66 -10.51
C THR A 85 11.35 -0.49 -9.68
N LEU A 86 11.10 -1.46 -8.79
CA LEU A 86 9.98 -1.46 -7.87
C LEU A 86 10.51 -1.35 -6.44
N ARG A 87 9.90 -0.46 -5.66
CA ARG A 87 10.18 -0.26 -4.23
C ARG A 87 8.85 -0.21 -3.49
N TYR A 88 8.82 -0.68 -2.25
CA TYR A 88 7.59 -0.82 -1.48
C TYR A 88 7.80 -0.39 -0.04
N ASP A 89 6.73 0.09 0.59
CA ASP A 89 6.69 0.49 1.99
C ASP A 89 7.83 1.48 2.34
N LEU A 90 7.88 2.60 1.61
CA LEU A 90 8.88 3.66 1.79
C LEU A 90 8.37 4.73 2.74
N ALA A 91 9.22 5.27 3.60
CA ALA A 91 8.91 6.48 4.34
C ALA A 91 8.93 7.70 3.43
N LEU A 92 7.98 8.61 3.66
CA LEU A 92 8.11 9.96 3.14
C LEU A 92 9.27 10.71 3.83
N PRO A 93 9.86 11.71 3.15
CA PRO A 93 10.91 12.53 3.72
C PRO A 93 10.49 13.20 5.04
N PRO A 94 11.46 13.57 5.92
CA PRO A 94 11.16 14.35 7.11
C PRO A 94 10.37 15.62 6.79
N GLY A 95 9.36 15.94 7.61
CA GLY A 95 8.46 17.08 7.40
C GLY A 95 7.18 16.76 6.62
N GLU A 96 7.11 15.63 5.91
CA GLU A 96 5.92 15.21 5.14
C GLU A 96 4.91 14.38 5.98
N GLY A 97 5.20 14.17 7.26
CA GLY A 97 4.34 13.43 8.20
C GLY A 97 4.65 11.93 8.32
N PRO A 98 3.79 11.16 9.02
CA PRO A 98 4.03 9.76 9.35
C PRO A 98 3.58 8.77 8.28
N ALA A 99 3.15 9.23 7.10
CA ALA A 99 2.67 8.36 6.03
C ALA A 99 3.82 7.60 5.32
N ASN A 100 3.45 6.48 4.71
CA ASN A 100 4.31 5.67 3.87
C ASN A 100 3.84 5.75 2.41
N VAL A 101 4.72 5.42 1.48
CA VAL A 101 4.42 5.14 0.08
C VAL A 101 4.34 3.64 -0.07
N ASP A 102 3.15 3.13 -0.38
CA ASP A 102 2.91 1.68 -0.48
C ASP A 102 3.72 1.06 -1.61
N GLY A 103 3.80 1.72 -2.77
CA GLY A 103 4.64 1.34 -3.89
C GLY A 103 5.19 2.51 -4.69
N LEU A 104 6.44 2.40 -5.13
CA LEU A 104 7.08 3.29 -6.08
C LEU A 104 7.58 2.45 -7.27
N ALA A 105 7.15 2.81 -8.47
CA ALA A 105 7.64 2.23 -9.70
C ALA A 105 8.40 3.26 -10.52
N ILE A 106 9.59 2.89 -10.98
CA ILE A 106 10.41 3.68 -11.89
C ILE A 106 10.60 2.87 -13.16
N SER A 107 10.14 3.40 -14.29
CA SER A 107 10.24 2.74 -15.58
C SER A 107 11.67 2.83 -16.13
N PRO A 108 12.07 1.93 -17.05
CA PRO A 108 13.40 1.96 -17.67
C PRO A 108 13.73 3.29 -18.37
N ASN A 109 12.71 3.99 -18.87
CA ASN A 109 12.86 5.29 -19.53
C ASN A 109 12.66 6.50 -18.60
N GLY A 110 12.63 6.29 -17.27
CA GLY A 110 12.67 7.37 -16.29
C GLY A 110 11.32 7.94 -15.85
N GLY A 111 10.20 7.33 -16.23
CA GLY A 111 8.89 7.65 -15.67
C GLY A 111 8.77 7.19 -14.21
N VAL A 112 8.11 7.97 -13.36
CA VAL A 112 7.97 7.69 -11.92
C VAL A 112 6.50 7.66 -11.52
N PHE A 113 6.12 6.61 -10.78
CA PHE A 113 4.75 6.32 -10.39
C PHE A 113 4.67 5.96 -8.92
N VAL A 114 3.80 6.65 -8.18
CA VAL A 114 3.37 6.20 -6.85
C VAL A 114 2.14 5.31 -7.02
N LEU A 115 2.19 4.16 -6.37
CA LEU A 115 1.19 3.11 -6.45
C LEU A 115 0.53 2.95 -5.08
N ASP A 116 -0.79 3.09 -5.06
CA ASP A 116 -1.60 2.93 -3.87
C ASP A 116 -2.64 1.81 -4.10
N PRO A 117 -2.30 0.55 -3.81
CA PRO A 117 -3.24 -0.56 -3.96
C PRO A 117 -4.29 -0.54 -2.85
N LYS A 118 -5.58 -0.55 -3.22
CA LYS A 118 -6.71 -0.61 -2.28
C LYS A 118 -7.56 -1.84 -2.52
N MET A 119 -7.68 -2.68 -1.49
CA MET A 119 -8.65 -3.78 -1.47
C MET A 119 -10.05 -3.23 -1.16
N MET A 120 -11.01 -3.46 -2.06
CA MET A 120 -12.40 -3.04 -1.92
C MET A 120 -13.37 -4.20 -2.19
N SER A 121 -14.51 -4.18 -1.52
CA SER A 121 -15.54 -5.21 -1.72
C SER A 121 -16.07 -5.19 -3.15
N ARG A 122 -16.13 -6.37 -3.78
CA ARG A 122 -16.70 -6.58 -5.14
C ARG A 122 -18.18 -6.24 -5.26
N HIS A 123 -18.89 -6.19 -4.13
CA HIS A 123 -20.34 -5.97 -4.11
C HIS A 123 -20.72 -4.52 -4.41
N TYR A 124 -19.78 -3.59 -4.32
CA TYR A 124 -20.05 -2.17 -4.54
C TYR A 124 -19.06 -1.60 -5.57
N PRO A 125 -19.55 -0.85 -6.56
CA PRO A 125 -18.68 -0.23 -7.56
C PRO A 125 -17.95 0.97 -6.97
N VAL A 126 -16.79 1.28 -7.56
CA VAL A 126 -16.13 2.58 -7.38
C VAL A 126 -16.61 3.52 -8.47
N THR A 127 -17.10 4.69 -8.08
CA THR A 127 -17.64 5.72 -8.99
C THR A 127 -17.09 7.09 -8.63
N VAL A 128 -17.00 7.98 -9.62
CA VAL A 128 -16.79 9.41 -9.40
C VAL A 128 -18.10 10.13 -9.68
N ARG A 129 -18.71 10.74 -8.66
CA ARG A 129 -19.96 11.50 -8.79
C ARG A 129 -19.91 12.74 -7.89
N VAL A 130 -20.41 13.86 -8.42
CA VAL A 130 -20.51 15.14 -7.70
C VAL A 130 -19.17 15.56 -7.07
N GLY A 131 -18.08 15.46 -7.83
CA GLY A 131 -16.74 15.86 -7.39
C GLY A 131 -16.14 15.03 -6.24
N ARG A 132 -16.68 13.83 -5.99
CA ARG A 132 -16.25 12.90 -4.94
C ARG A 132 -16.09 11.48 -5.49
N VAL A 133 -15.29 10.67 -4.80
CA VAL A 133 -15.14 9.24 -5.11
C VAL A 133 -15.94 8.41 -4.11
N TRP A 134 -16.72 7.48 -4.62
CA TRP A 134 -17.65 6.67 -3.85
C TRP A 134 -17.38 5.19 -4.06
N HIS A 135 -17.51 4.39 -3.01
CA HIS A 135 -17.58 2.94 -3.05
C HIS A 135 -18.97 2.53 -2.57
N GLY A 136 -19.87 2.22 -3.51
CA GLY A 136 -21.32 2.18 -3.24
C GLY A 136 -21.82 3.54 -2.74
N ASP A 137 -22.31 3.58 -1.49
CA ASP A 137 -22.79 4.79 -0.83
C ASP A 137 -21.79 5.42 0.13
N ARG A 138 -20.59 4.85 0.22
CA ARG A 138 -19.53 5.36 1.08
C ARG A 138 -18.63 6.33 0.33
N ASP A 139 -18.48 7.55 0.86
CA ASP A 139 -17.46 8.49 0.40
C ASP A 139 -16.06 7.96 0.77
N VAL A 140 -15.23 7.73 -0.24
CA VAL A 140 -13.84 7.29 -0.12
C VAL A 140 -12.85 8.30 -0.70
N THR A 141 -13.30 9.54 -0.94
CA THR A 141 -12.51 10.62 -1.56
C THR A 141 -11.17 10.80 -0.88
N SER A 142 -11.15 10.90 0.45
CA SER A 142 -9.91 11.10 1.21
C SER A 142 -8.90 9.97 1.03
N ARG A 143 -9.38 8.73 0.90
CA ARG A 143 -8.54 7.55 0.65
C ARG A 143 -7.87 7.65 -0.72
N ILE A 144 -8.60 8.07 -1.74
CA ILE A 144 -8.04 8.24 -3.09
C ILE A 144 -7.09 9.42 -3.16
N THR A 145 -7.42 10.55 -2.52
CA THR A 145 -6.57 11.75 -2.57
C THR A 145 -5.27 11.61 -1.78
N SER A 146 -5.15 10.61 -0.89
CA SER A 146 -3.89 10.34 -0.17
C SER A 146 -2.72 10.04 -1.11
N ALA A 147 -2.96 9.21 -2.13
CA ALA A 147 -1.97 8.89 -3.17
C ALA A 147 -1.44 10.14 -3.92
N ARG A 148 -2.27 11.18 -4.08
CA ARG A 148 -1.80 12.45 -4.66
C ARG A 148 -0.81 13.17 -3.74
N HIS A 149 -1.09 13.19 -2.45
CA HIS A 149 -0.20 13.83 -1.48
C HIS A 149 1.16 13.11 -1.45
N GLU A 150 1.14 11.78 -1.42
CA GLU A 150 2.34 10.95 -1.52
C GLU A 150 3.12 11.21 -2.82
N ALA A 151 2.44 11.20 -3.97
CA ALA A 151 3.07 11.51 -5.26
C ALA A 151 3.69 12.91 -5.28
N ALA A 152 3.04 13.91 -4.66
CA ALA A 152 3.59 15.26 -4.58
C ALA A 152 4.85 15.33 -3.69
N ALA A 153 4.87 14.60 -2.58
CA ALA A 153 6.04 14.50 -1.70
C ALA A 153 7.21 13.79 -2.40
N VAL A 154 6.94 12.67 -3.08
CA VAL A 154 7.96 11.96 -3.89
C VAL A 154 8.44 12.84 -5.04
N SER A 155 7.54 13.57 -5.69
CA SER A 155 7.88 14.51 -6.77
C SER A 155 8.85 15.59 -6.29
N ARG A 156 8.59 16.20 -5.12
CA ARG A 156 9.54 17.14 -4.48
C ARG A 156 10.87 16.49 -4.16
N ALA A 157 10.87 15.27 -3.61
CA ALA A 157 12.09 14.57 -3.21
C ALA A 157 12.98 14.19 -4.42
N LEU A 158 12.37 13.85 -5.56
CA LEU A 158 13.10 13.40 -6.75
C LEU A 158 13.34 14.50 -7.79
N GLY A 159 12.65 15.64 -7.65
CA GLY A 159 12.74 16.78 -8.58
C GLY A 159 12.16 16.46 -9.96
N VAL A 160 11.21 15.54 -10.06
CA VAL A 160 10.54 15.15 -11.31
C VAL A 160 9.03 14.98 -11.11
N PRO A 161 8.21 15.07 -12.18
CA PRO A 161 6.81 14.70 -12.11
C PRO A 161 6.62 13.24 -11.71
N VAL A 162 5.64 13.00 -10.82
CA VAL A 162 5.28 11.66 -10.34
C VAL A 162 3.79 11.45 -10.56
N THR A 163 3.42 10.36 -11.22
CA THR A 163 2.02 10.02 -11.45
C THR A 163 1.47 9.22 -10.27
N ALA A 164 0.36 9.66 -9.69
CA ALA A 164 -0.35 8.91 -8.65
C ALA A 164 -1.33 7.91 -9.31
N ILE A 165 -1.20 6.63 -8.96
CA ILE A 165 -2.08 5.56 -9.42
C ILE A 165 -2.65 4.82 -8.22
N VAL A 166 -3.97 4.82 -8.08
CA VAL A 166 -4.69 3.97 -7.14
C VAL A 166 -5.14 2.71 -7.87
N ALA A 167 -4.68 1.54 -7.40
CA ALA A 167 -5.02 0.24 -7.98
C ALA A 167 -6.11 -0.44 -7.14
N ILE A 168 -7.31 -0.57 -7.68
CA ILE A 168 -8.46 -1.15 -6.99
C ILE A 168 -8.50 -2.66 -7.22
N GLU A 169 -8.35 -3.42 -6.14
CA GLU A 169 -8.55 -4.88 -6.15
C GLU A 169 -9.97 -5.19 -5.66
N GLY A 170 -10.70 -6.00 -6.44
CA GLY A 170 -12.01 -6.56 -6.09
C GLY A 170 -13.23 -5.78 -6.54
N ALA A 171 -13.22 -4.44 -6.53
CA ALA A 171 -14.37 -3.63 -6.92
C ALA A 171 -14.35 -3.22 -8.40
N PRO A 172 -15.49 -3.27 -9.12
CA PRO A 172 -15.58 -2.78 -10.48
C PRO A 172 -15.54 -1.25 -10.51
N LEU A 173 -14.95 -0.67 -11.56
CA LEU A 173 -15.02 0.76 -11.81
C LEU A 173 -16.21 1.07 -12.73
N VAL A 174 -16.99 2.06 -12.34
CA VAL A 174 -18.15 2.51 -13.11
C VAL A 174 -18.01 4.01 -13.39
N GLY A 175 -18.00 4.35 -14.67
CA GLY A 175 -17.88 5.71 -15.18
C GLY A 175 -19.22 6.45 -15.25
N PRO A 176 -19.24 7.60 -15.93
CA PRO A 176 -20.45 8.37 -16.17
C PRO A 176 -21.56 7.49 -16.79
N HIS A 177 -22.81 7.80 -16.46
CA HIS A 177 -23.99 7.07 -16.94
C HIS A 177 -24.06 5.58 -16.53
N GLY A 178 -23.32 5.17 -15.48
CA GLY A 178 -23.41 3.82 -14.94
C GLY A 178 -22.74 2.74 -15.79
N ARG A 179 -21.86 3.12 -16.73
CA ARG A 179 -21.16 2.17 -17.61
C ARG A 179 -19.85 1.67 -16.99
N PRO A 180 -19.52 0.37 -17.11
CA PRO A 180 -18.19 -0.12 -16.75
C PRO A 180 -17.08 0.65 -17.46
N THR A 181 -15.97 0.88 -16.77
CA THR A 181 -14.79 1.55 -17.32
C THR A 181 -13.51 0.86 -16.85
N ALA A 182 -12.45 0.95 -17.66
CA ALA A 182 -11.12 0.46 -17.29
C ALA A 182 -10.32 1.47 -16.45
N GLU A 183 -10.77 2.73 -16.39
CA GLU A 183 -10.08 3.79 -15.66
C GLU A 183 -11.07 4.88 -15.22
N LEU A 184 -10.79 5.49 -14.06
CA LEU A 184 -11.39 6.74 -13.59
C LEU A 184 -10.27 7.74 -13.29
N GLY A 185 -10.45 8.99 -13.69
CA GLY A 185 -9.58 10.09 -13.29
C GLY A 185 -10.19 10.88 -12.14
N PHE A 186 -9.43 11.19 -11.10
CA PHE A 186 -9.88 12.06 -10.02
C PHE A 186 -8.77 12.96 -9.48
N ARG A 187 -8.89 14.28 -9.68
CA ARG A 187 -7.98 15.31 -9.12
C ARG A 187 -6.49 15.02 -9.35
N GLY A 188 -6.12 14.44 -10.49
CA GLY A 188 -4.73 14.08 -10.83
C GLY A 188 -4.31 12.68 -10.37
N VAL A 189 -5.22 11.90 -9.80
CA VAL A 189 -5.02 10.47 -9.49
C VAL A 189 -5.70 9.64 -10.56
N ARG A 190 -4.96 8.65 -11.10
CA ARG A 190 -5.53 7.62 -11.98
C ARG A 190 -6.02 6.46 -11.11
N ILE A 191 -7.27 6.06 -11.26
CA ILE A 191 -7.87 4.94 -10.52
C ILE A 191 -8.11 3.84 -11.54
N VAL A 192 -7.48 2.70 -11.35
CA VAL A 192 -7.53 1.57 -12.29
C VAL A 192 -7.79 0.26 -11.55
N PRO A 193 -8.40 -0.75 -12.19
CA PRO A 193 -8.39 -2.11 -11.66
C PRO A 193 -6.95 -2.64 -11.46
N ALA A 194 -6.72 -3.39 -10.38
CA ALA A 194 -5.38 -3.86 -10.03
C ALA A 194 -4.79 -4.87 -11.03
N ASP A 195 -5.63 -5.61 -11.75
CA ASP A 195 -5.24 -6.57 -12.79
C ASP A 195 -4.69 -5.89 -14.05
N VAL A 196 -5.17 -4.69 -14.39
CA VAL A 196 -4.68 -3.92 -15.55
C VAL A 196 -3.47 -3.03 -15.23
N LEU A 197 -3.11 -2.88 -13.95
CA LEU A 197 -2.02 -1.99 -13.51
C LEU A 197 -0.69 -2.19 -14.28
N PRO A 198 -0.21 -3.43 -14.55
CA PRO A 198 1.01 -3.60 -15.32
C PRO A 198 0.92 -3.06 -16.76
N ALA A 199 -0.25 -3.16 -17.40
CA ALA A 199 -0.46 -2.63 -18.74
C ALA A 199 -0.51 -1.09 -18.72
N VAL A 200 -1.21 -0.51 -17.74
CA VAL A 200 -1.28 0.94 -17.53
C VAL A 200 0.11 1.55 -17.32
N LEU A 201 0.96 0.89 -16.52
CA LEU A 201 2.34 1.33 -16.29
C LEU A 201 3.17 1.28 -17.57
N ARG A 202 3.09 0.20 -18.36
CA ARG A 202 3.79 0.10 -19.65
C ARG A 202 3.35 1.20 -20.62
N GLU A 203 2.05 1.47 -20.70
CA GLU A 203 1.53 2.52 -21.57
C GLU A 203 2.05 3.90 -21.14
N ALA A 204 1.95 4.20 -19.84
CA ALA A 204 2.43 5.48 -19.32
C ALA A 204 3.95 5.65 -19.50
N ALA A 205 4.70 4.55 -19.42
CA ALA A 205 6.13 4.52 -19.69
C ALA A 205 6.48 4.56 -21.18
N ARG A 206 5.55 4.81 -22.10
CA ARG A 206 5.94 5.16 -23.49
C ARG A 206 6.46 6.59 -23.58
N ILE A 207 6.04 7.45 -22.65
CA ILE A 207 6.51 8.83 -22.56
C ILE A 207 7.83 8.83 -21.78
N PRO A 208 8.95 9.28 -22.37
CA PRO A 208 10.23 9.37 -21.67
C PRO A 208 10.14 10.29 -20.44
N GLY A 209 10.78 9.86 -19.35
CA GLY A 209 10.96 10.69 -18.18
C GLY A 209 12.02 11.77 -18.37
N GLN A 210 12.07 12.71 -17.43
CA GLN A 210 13.00 13.84 -17.47
C GLN A 210 14.42 13.49 -17.02
N ARG A 211 14.60 12.33 -16.37
CA ARG A 211 15.88 11.88 -15.81
C ARG A 211 16.10 10.40 -16.09
N ARG A 212 17.36 9.97 -16.16
CA ARG A 212 17.69 8.55 -16.34
C ARG A 212 17.19 7.73 -15.16
N ALA A 213 16.70 6.52 -15.43
CA ALA A 213 16.17 5.63 -14.40
C ALA A 213 17.19 5.37 -13.27
N ALA A 214 18.47 5.13 -13.59
CA ALA A 214 19.51 4.89 -12.58
C ALA A 214 19.69 6.07 -11.61
N ASP A 215 19.66 7.31 -12.11
CA ASP A 215 19.79 8.51 -11.28
C ASP A 215 18.57 8.68 -10.35
N LEU A 216 17.37 8.34 -10.84
CA LEU A 216 16.13 8.36 -10.08
C LEU A 216 16.11 7.29 -8.98
N VAL A 217 16.57 6.07 -9.28
CA VAL A 217 16.67 4.98 -8.31
C VAL A 217 17.63 5.37 -7.17
N ALA A 218 18.81 5.89 -7.51
CA ALA A 218 19.77 6.34 -6.51
C ALA A 218 19.23 7.51 -5.66
N ALA A 219 18.46 8.43 -6.26
CA ALA A 219 17.80 9.51 -5.53
C ALA A 219 16.70 8.98 -4.60
N ALA A 220 15.88 8.04 -5.07
CA ALA A 220 14.83 7.42 -4.27
C ALA A 220 15.39 6.65 -3.08
N ASP A 221 16.42 5.81 -3.29
CA ASP A 221 17.02 5.00 -2.22
C ASP A 221 17.67 5.88 -1.13
N ARG A 222 18.08 7.12 -1.45
CA ARG A 222 18.59 8.10 -0.46
C ARG A 222 17.47 8.87 0.25
N ALA A 223 16.47 9.33 -0.50
CA ALA A 223 15.45 10.26 0.01
C ALA A 223 14.26 9.55 0.68
N LEU A 224 14.00 8.29 0.32
CA LEU A 224 12.83 7.52 0.70
C LEU A 224 13.28 6.18 1.34
N PRO A 225 13.79 6.20 2.58
CA PRO A 225 14.23 4.98 3.24
C PRO A 225 13.03 4.04 3.50
N PRO A 226 13.24 2.73 3.71
CA PRO A 226 12.16 1.82 4.10
C PRO A 226 11.44 2.31 5.37
N TYR A 227 10.10 2.30 5.37
CA TYR A 227 9.28 2.82 6.47
C TYR A 227 9.55 2.12 7.81
N THR A 228 9.86 0.83 7.76
CA THR A 228 10.22 0.02 8.92
C THR A 228 11.54 0.41 9.60
N ARG A 229 12.34 1.31 9.00
CA ARG A 229 13.60 1.83 9.57
C ARG A 229 13.44 3.20 10.23
N ARG A 230 12.22 3.73 10.31
CA ARG A 230 11.92 5.02 10.94
C ARG A 230 11.80 4.91 12.46
#